data_AF-A0A6N3V942-F1
#
_entry.id   AF-A0A6N3V942-F1
#
_cell.length_a   1.000
_cell.length_b   1.000
_cell.length_c   1.000
_cell.angle_alpha   90.00
_cell.angle_beta   90.00
_cell.angle_gamma   90.00
#
_symmetry.space_group_name_H-M   'P 1'
#
loop_
_entity.id
_entity.type
_entity.pdbx_description
1 polymer ?
#
loop_
_entity_poly.entity_id
_entity_poly.type
_entity_poly.pdbx_seq_one_letter_code
_entity_poly.pdbx_strand_id
1 'polypeptide(L)'
;MNYTKMKSGLKKGIVGVCILVVTLLFTTPLSAQTNGKSGKGLYELFSTKLPDGAQWTKPDSKFVRDGGYSKKSENYIYVNASKSPAELTGLSIPIRENPGPGEYRYITFAWVKWGGEQIGMKFHVSEKSVNQKGKKYDFTYIAGEPKDLINQLTGLNLGDKPGHWMVMTRDLWKDFGNITLTGMSFICPERRDAGFDEIFLAKTQDDIKNAPKVLPSEIATAVPVVEEDDELMYNEAVSDSIAVDQGVQIDWGAQIKAGGSMMYPLYLLGVIAFVIAIQRLITSRQGRLAPKPLCKSVNECLINGDLKGALAACDKYPSTLANSLRFIFEHVKAGREAVSQTAGDMAARDIRTHLARIYPLSVIASLAPLIGLLGTVVGMIEAFGLVALYGDEGGASILSDSISKALITTAAGLIIAAPAIALYFIIKNRIMRMASLVEVEVEEVITKLYLDSKEEKHETEL
;
A
#
# COMPACT_ATOMS: atom_id res chain seq x y z
N MET A 1 -2.16 -66.16 9.63
CA MET A 1 -0.87 -65.82 10.27
C MET A 1 -0.17 -64.74 9.43
N ASN A 2 -0.06 -63.53 10.01
CA ASN A 2 0.83 -62.41 9.67
C ASN A 2 0.69 -61.65 8.33
N TYR A 3 -0.30 -60.75 8.30
CA TYR A 3 -0.38 -59.59 7.37
C TYR A 3 0.47 -58.38 7.83
N THR A 4 1.33 -58.54 8.84
CA THR A 4 2.03 -57.42 9.52
C THR A 4 3.46 -57.18 9.02
N LYS A 5 4.02 -58.03 8.14
CA LYS A 5 5.45 -57.95 7.77
C LYS A 5 5.77 -57.23 6.45
N MET A 6 4.78 -56.95 5.60
CA MET A 6 5.03 -56.36 4.27
C MET A 6 4.94 -54.82 4.22
N LYS A 7 4.49 -54.16 5.30
CA LYS A 7 4.45 -52.69 5.39
C LYS A 7 5.72 -52.06 5.99
N SER A 8 6.62 -52.83 6.61
CA SER A 8 7.82 -52.26 7.25
C SER A 8 9.06 -52.22 6.34
N GLY A 9 9.14 -53.10 5.31
CA GLY A 9 10.23 -53.11 4.34
C GLY A 9 10.16 -51.93 3.35
N LEU A 10 8.94 -51.61 2.87
CA LEU A 10 8.75 -50.53 1.90
C LEU A 10 8.92 -49.13 2.52
N LYS A 11 8.55 -48.96 3.80
CA LYS A 11 8.81 -47.70 4.53
C LYS A 11 10.29 -47.50 4.85
N LYS A 12 11.07 -48.56 5.13
CA LYS A 12 12.50 -48.43 5.42
C LYS A 12 13.35 -48.12 4.18
N GLY A 13 12.98 -48.65 3.01
CA GLY A 13 13.63 -48.31 1.74
C GLY A 13 13.37 -46.87 1.30
N ILE A 14 12.14 -46.38 1.44
CA ILE A 14 11.78 -45.01 1.05
C ILE A 14 12.34 -43.98 2.05
N VAL A 15 12.34 -44.28 3.35
CA VAL A 15 12.94 -43.40 4.36
C VAL A 15 14.48 -43.41 4.26
N GLY A 16 15.10 -44.55 3.92
CA GLY A 16 16.55 -44.62 3.68
C GLY A 16 16.99 -43.84 2.44
N VAL A 17 16.24 -43.90 1.34
CA VAL A 17 16.52 -43.11 0.13
C VAL A 17 16.23 -41.63 0.34
N CYS A 18 15.18 -41.27 1.10
CA CYS A 18 14.93 -39.87 1.45
C CYS A 18 16.00 -39.31 2.41
N ILE A 19 16.47 -40.09 3.38
CA ILE A 19 17.55 -39.65 4.28
C ILE A 19 18.86 -39.55 3.52
N LEU A 20 19.18 -40.46 2.59
CA LEU A 20 20.41 -40.37 1.80
C LEU A 20 20.39 -39.20 0.80
N VAL A 21 19.24 -38.89 0.21
CA VAL A 21 19.05 -37.70 -0.65
C VAL A 21 19.09 -36.42 0.19
N VAL A 22 18.57 -36.45 1.43
CA VAL A 22 18.64 -35.30 2.35
C VAL A 22 20.07 -35.11 2.89
N THR A 23 20.84 -36.16 3.24
CA THR A 23 22.24 -35.99 3.65
C THR A 23 23.18 -35.66 2.49
N LEU A 24 22.92 -36.13 1.26
CA LEU A 24 23.65 -35.66 0.07
C LEU A 24 23.31 -34.22 -0.32
N LEU A 25 22.14 -33.69 0.08
CA LEU A 25 21.78 -32.28 -0.09
C LEU A 25 22.39 -31.36 0.99
N PHE A 26 22.88 -31.90 2.12
CA PHE A 26 23.40 -31.10 3.24
C PHE A 26 24.94 -31.11 3.40
N THR A 27 25.70 -31.79 2.54
CA THR A 27 27.18 -31.75 2.60
C THR A 27 27.86 -31.63 1.24
N THR A 28 27.22 -30.97 0.27
CA THR A 28 28.02 -30.37 -0.80
C THR A 28 28.59 -29.06 -0.23
N PRO A 29 29.92 -28.85 -0.23
CA PRO A 29 30.43 -27.51 -0.01
C PRO A 29 29.77 -26.66 -1.09
N LEU A 30 28.96 -25.69 -0.68
CA LEU A 30 28.34 -24.75 -1.59
C LEU A 30 29.47 -24.17 -2.42
N SER A 31 29.55 -24.61 -3.68
CA SER A 31 30.54 -24.10 -4.61
C SER A 31 30.24 -22.61 -4.70
N ALA A 32 31.17 -21.78 -4.21
CA ALA A 32 31.04 -20.33 -4.27
C ALA A 32 30.71 -19.97 -5.72
N GLN A 33 29.54 -19.35 -5.93
CA GLN A 33 29.12 -18.91 -7.26
C GLN A 33 30.20 -17.99 -7.80
N THR A 34 30.93 -18.45 -8.82
CA THR A 34 31.95 -17.66 -9.52
C THR A 34 31.42 -17.30 -10.89
N ASN A 35 30.36 -16.48 -10.93
CA ASN A 35 29.99 -15.84 -12.18
C ASN A 35 31.00 -14.75 -12.55
N GLY A 36 31.97 -15.16 -13.37
CA GLY A 36 32.17 -14.59 -14.70
C GLY A 36 32.54 -13.11 -14.83
N LYS A 37 33.85 -12.83 -14.69
CA LYS A 37 34.62 -11.78 -15.39
C LYS A 37 34.14 -10.32 -15.28
N SER A 38 34.56 -9.66 -14.20
CA SER A 38 34.99 -8.27 -14.27
C SER A 38 36.25 -8.10 -13.42
N GLY A 39 37.43 -8.00 -14.04
CA GLY A 39 38.68 -7.63 -13.35
C GLY A 39 39.14 -8.52 -12.19
N LYS A 40 40.30 -8.20 -11.60
CA LYS A 40 40.84 -8.87 -10.42
C LYS A 40 39.94 -8.55 -9.20
N GLY A 41 39.47 -9.55 -8.46
CA GLY A 41 38.90 -9.37 -7.11
C GLY A 41 37.49 -8.76 -6.99
N LEU A 42 36.81 -8.47 -8.11
CA LEU A 42 35.45 -7.91 -8.15
C LEU A 42 34.40 -8.99 -8.43
N TYR A 43 33.22 -8.82 -7.83
CA TYR A 43 32.04 -9.65 -8.07
C TYR A 43 30.83 -8.77 -8.31
N GLU A 44 30.29 -8.87 -9.51
CA GLU A 44 29.16 -8.08 -9.99
C GLU A 44 27.85 -8.76 -9.58
N LEU A 45 27.16 -8.14 -8.62
CA LEU A 45 25.86 -8.60 -8.13
C LEU A 45 24.72 -8.15 -9.05
N PHE A 46 24.84 -6.97 -9.66
CA PHE A 46 23.82 -6.46 -10.57
C PHE A 46 24.38 -5.40 -11.53
N SER A 47 24.09 -5.58 -12.81
CA SER A 47 24.43 -4.64 -13.90
C SER A 47 23.62 -4.92 -15.16
N THR A 48 23.51 -6.20 -15.55
CA THR A 48 22.71 -6.61 -16.74
C THR A 48 21.94 -7.90 -16.52
N LYS A 49 22.46 -8.84 -15.72
CA LYS A 49 21.81 -10.10 -15.34
C LYS A 49 22.01 -10.37 -13.85
N LEU A 50 21.07 -11.10 -13.25
CA LEU A 50 21.24 -11.63 -11.90
C LEU A 50 22.35 -12.70 -11.89
N PRO A 51 23.10 -12.83 -10.78
CA PRO A 51 24.10 -13.88 -10.63
C PRO A 51 23.43 -15.26 -10.60
N ASP A 52 24.16 -16.28 -11.04
CA ASP A 52 23.66 -17.66 -11.11
C ASP A 52 23.11 -18.10 -9.76
N GLY A 53 21.88 -18.62 -9.71
CA GLY A 53 21.24 -19.05 -8.47
C GLY A 53 20.49 -17.95 -7.70
N ALA A 54 20.68 -16.67 -8.05
CA ALA A 54 19.89 -15.59 -7.50
C ALA A 54 18.56 -15.42 -8.26
N GLN A 55 17.48 -15.20 -7.51
CA GLN A 55 16.14 -15.01 -8.06
C GLN A 55 15.32 -14.03 -7.22
N TRP A 56 14.43 -13.30 -7.89
CA TRP A 56 13.44 -12.47 -7.21
C TRP A 56 12.43 -13.35 -6.49
N THR A 57 12.10 -13.03 -5.24
CA THR A 57 11.15 -13.82 -4.42
C THR A 57 9.73 -13.76 -5.00
N LYS A 58 9.40 -12.71 -5.75
CA LYS A 58 8.14 -12.58 -6.52
C LYS A 58 8.45 -12.68 -8.02
N PRO A 59 7.71 -13.50 -8.80
CA PRO A 59 7.96 -13.73 -10.22
C PRO A 59 7.60 -12.55 -11.14
N ASP A 60 7.21 -11.40 -10.59
CA ASP A 60 6.84 -10.22 -11.37
C ASP A 60 8.12 -9.57 -11.92
N SER A 61 8.45 -9.88 -13.17
CA SER A 61 9.67 -9.52 -13.92
C SER A 61 9.84 -8.01 -14.20
N LYS A 62 9.28 -7.14 -13.34
CA LYS A 62 9.20 -5.68 -13.53
C LYS A 62 10.07 -4.87 -12.56
N PHE A 63 10.98 -5.53 -11.84
CA PHE A 63 11.97 -4.85 -10.99
C PHE A 63 13.21 -4.39 -11.76
N VAL A 64 13.36 -4.79 -13.02
CA VAL A 64 14.48 -4.36 -13.88
C VAL A 64 13.92 -3.46 -14.98
N ARG A 65 14.59 -2.32 -15.23
CA ARG A 65 14.22 -1.37 -16.29
C ARG A 65 15.46 -0.95 -17.09
N ASP A 66 15.24 -0.67 -18.38
CA ASP A 66 16.28 -0.18 -19.28
C ASP A 66 16.80 1.20 -18.83
N GLY A 67 18.12 1.40 -18.94
CA GLY A 67 18.86 2.58 -18.51
C GLY A 67 19.66 2.32 -17.23
N GLY A 68 20.06 3.38 -16.53
CA GLY A 68 20.80 3.26 -15.28
C GLY A 68 21.64 4.49 -14.99
N TYR A 69 22.52 4.37 -14.00
CA TYR A 69 23.43 5.42 -13.58
C TYR A 69 24.49 5.71 -14.64
N SER A 70 25.10 4.66 -15.21
CA SER A 70 26.17 4.78 -16.20
C SER A 70 25.63 4.66 -17.62
N LYS A 71 26.28 5.35 -18.57
CA LYS A 71 26.02 5.17 -20.02
C LYS A 71 26.27 3.73 -20.51
N LYS A 72 26.91 2.89 -19.68
CA LYS A 72 27.17 1.47 -19.94
C LYS A 72 26.21 0.52 -19.22
N SER A 73 25.44 1.00 -18.24
CA SER A 73 24.40 0.20 -17.59
C SER A 73 23.24 0.07 -18.57
N GLU A 74 22.97 -1.16 -19.03
CA GLU A 74 21.79 -1.41 -19.85
C GLU A 74 20.52 -1.41 -18.98
N ASN A 75 20.65 -1.78 -17.70
CA ASN A 75 19.54 -2.03 -16.80
C ASN A 75 19.81 -1.52 -15.38
N TYR A 76 18.78 -1.07 -14.67
CA TYR A 76 18.80 -0.79 -13.24
C TYR A 76 17.63 -1.47 -12.51
N ILE A 77 17.79 -1.67 -11.20
CA ILE A 77 16.72 -2.15 -10.31
C ILE A 77 15.80 -0.98 -9.99
N TYR A 78 14.57 -1.07 -10.45
CA TYR A 78 13.51 -0.12 -10.17
C TYR A 78 12.56 -0.68 -9.10
N VAL A 79 12.40 0.06 -8.00
CA VAL A 79 11.50 -0.28 -6.91
C VAL A 79 10.45 0.81 -6.76
N ASN A 80 9.18 0.45 -6.95
CA ASN A 80 8.07 1.33 -6.63
C ASN A 80 7.68 1.19 -5.15
N ALA A 81 7.27 2.29 -4.51
CA ALA A 81 6.83 2.28 -3.11
C ALA A 81 5.76 1.22 -2.78
N SER A 82 4.79 0.98 -3.66
CA SER A 82 3.75 -0.05 -3.48
C SER A 82 4.24 -1.48 -3.61
N LYS A 83 5.42 -1.66 -4.21
CA LYS A 83 6.08 -2.96 -4.44
C LYS A 83 7.33 -3.15 -3.59
N SER A 84 7.60 -2.21 -2.67
CA SER A 84 8.67 -2.32 -1.68
C SER A 84 8.28 -3.30 -0.56
N PRO A 85 9.22 -4.12 -0.04
CA PRO A 85 10.58 -4.30 -0.54
C PRO A 85 10.61 -5.19 -1.80
N ALA A 86 11.53 -4.90 -2.72
CA ALA A 86 11.88 -5.82 -3.79
C ALA A 86 13.00 -6.75 -3.28
N GLU A 87 12.75 -8.05 -3.24
CA GLU A 87 13.60 -9.01 -2.55
C GLU A 87 14.29 -9.97 -3.52
N LEU A 88 15.61 -10.03 -3.43
CA LEU A 88 16.49 -10.96 -4.14
C LEU A 88 16.96 -12.03 -3.16
N THR A 89 16.82 -13.31 -3.53
CA THR A 89 17.24 -14.46 -2.70
C THR A 89 18.10 -15.43 -3.52
N GLY A 90 18.77 -16.39 -2.87
CA GLY A 90 19.58 -17.41 -3.54
C GLY A 90 21.07 -17.07 -3.68
N LEU A 91 21.52 -16.01 -3.00
CA LEU A 91 22.94 -15.71 -2.86
C LEU A 91 23.56 -16.62 -1.80
N SER A 92 24.88 -16.81 -1.86
CA SER A 92 25.65 -17.41 -0.77
C SER A 92 27.06 -16.84 -0.76
N ILE A 93 27.18 -15.58 -0.35
CA ILE A 93 28.42 -14.82 -0.47
C ILE A 93 28.98 -14.50 0.92
N PRO A 94 30.14 -15.07 1.30
CA PRO A 94 30.76 -14.79 2.59
C PRO A 94 31.48 -13.43 2.61
N ILE A 95 31.19 -12.63 3.64
CA ILE A 95 31.85 -11.37 3.95
C ILE A 95 32.81 -11.57 5.12
N ARG A 96 34.10 -11.25 4.93
CA ARG A 96 35.18 -11.49 5.89
C ARG A 96 36.12 -10.29 6.00
N GLU A 97 36.82 -10.21 7.14
CA GLU A 97 37.83 -9.17 7.39
C GLU A 97 39.01 -9.26 6.41
N ASN A 98 39.46 -10.49 6.15
CA ASN A 98 40.58 -10.83 5.27
C ASN A 98 40.08 -11.86 4.24
N PRO A 99 39.45 -11.40 3.15
CA PRO A 99 38.73 -12.29 2.22
C PRO A 99 39.66 -13.18 1.38
N GLY A 100 39.39 -14.49 1.40
CA GLY A 100 40.03 -15.47 0.53
C GLY A 100 39.42 -15.56 -0.88
N PRO A 101 39.75 -16.63 -1.65
CA PRO A 101 39.06 -16.95 -2.90
C PRO A 101 37.54 -17.16 -2.68
N GLY A 102 36.69 -16.42 -3.40
CA GLY A 102 35.22 -16.51 -3.27
C GLY A 102 34.60 -15.72 -2.10
N GLU A 103 35.43 -15.04 -1.29
CA GLU A 103 34.97 -14.17 -0.19
C GLU A 103 35.20 -12.70 -0.54
N TYR A 104 34.47 -11.79 0.12
CA TYR A 104 34.52 -10.34 -0.14
C TYR A 104 34.48 -9.53 1.16
N ARG A 105 34.68 -8.21 1.05
CA ARG A 105 34.66 -7.29 2.20
C ARG A 105 33.93 -5.98 1.94
N TYR A 106 34.10 -5.43 0.75
CA TYR A 106 33.56 -4.13 0.40
C TYR A 106 32.36 -4.27 -0.53
N ILE A 107 31.45 -3.30 -0.48
CA ILE A 107 30.37 -3.15 -1.44
C ILE A 107 30.41 -1.75 -2.03
N THR A 108 30.15 -1.66 -3.34
CA THR A 108 29.82 -0.41 -4.02
C THR A 108 28.46 -0.56 -4.65
N PHE A 109 27.62 0.47 -4.55
CA PHE A 109 26.30 0.51 -5.16
C PHE A 109 25.93 1.95 -5.50
N ALA A 110 25.20 2.12 -6.60
CA ALA A 110 24.53 3.36 -6.94
C ALA A 110 23.06 3.27 -6.51
N TRP A 111 22.54 4.33 -5.91
CA TRP A 111 21.12 4.44 -5.61
C TRP A 111 20.60 5.85 -5.86
N VAL A 112 19.30 5.95 -6.10
CA VAL A 112 18.61 7.23 -6.30
C VAL A 112 17.20 7.12 -5.73
N LYS A 113 16.73 8.22 -5.13
CA LYS A 113 15.37 8.35 -4.66
C LYS A 113 14.70 9.51 -5.39
N TRP A 114 13.77 9.20 -6.30
CA TRP A 114 13.09 10.20 -7.13
C TRP A 114 11.95 10.97 -6.40
N GLY A 115 11.95 10.94 -5.07
CA GLY A 115 10.99 11.58 -4.16
C GLY A 115 10.68 10.69 -2.96
N GLY A 116 10.06 11.22 -1.91
CA GLY A 116 10.03 10.56 -0.59
C GLY A 116 11.29 10.90 0.22
N GLU A 117 11.28 10.61 1.51
CA GLU A 117 12.26 11.14 2.46
C GLU A 117 13.30 10.08 2.84
N GLN A 118 12.96 8.79 2.70
CA GLN A 118 13.89 7.69 2.96
C GLN A 118 14.06 6.70 1.79
N ILE A 119 15.25 6.12 1.71
CA ILE A 119 15.60 4.96 0.87
C ILE A 119 16.40 3.97 1.73
N GLY A 120 16.25 2.67 1.46
CA GLY A 120 17.00 1.65 2.18
C GLY A 120 17.42 0.47 1.33
N MET A 121 18.48 -0.19 1.77
CA MET A 121 18.94 -1.46 1.22
C MET A 121 19.30 -2.40 2.37
N LYS A 122 18.59 -3.51 2.47
CA LYS A 122 18.75 -4.50 3.54
C LYS A 122 19.43 -5.77 3.03
N PHE A 123 20.34 -6.30 3.82
CA PHE A 123 21.07 -7.52 3.52
C PHE A 123 20.47 -8.69 4.28
N HIS A 124 20.17 -9.77 3.58
CA HIS A 124 19.72 -11.02 4.19
C HIS A 124 20.95 -11.86 4.54
N VAL A 125 20.96 -12.43 5.75
CA VAL A 125 22.08 -13.20 6.28
C VAL A 125 21.63 -14.58 6.77
N SER A 126 22.43 -15.61 6.54
CA SER A 126 22.08 -17.01 6.88
C SER A 126 22.04 -17.29 8.38
N GLU A 127 22.88 -16.62 9.16
CA GLU A 127 23.03 -16.85 10.60
C GLU A 127 23.00 -15.51 11.34
N LYS A 128 21.97 -15.32 12.17
CA LYS A 128 21.85 -14.17 13.07
C LYS A 128 22.36 -14.56 14.44
N SER A 129 23.59 -14.17 14.76
CA SER A 129 24.16 -14.31 16.11
C SER A 129 23.87 -13.07 16.95
N VAL A 130 23.64 -13.27 18.25
CA VAL A 130 23.27 -12.18 19.19
C VAL A 130 24.35 -11.10 19.25
N ASN A 131 25.62 -11.44 19.01
CA ASN A 131 26.78 -10.54 19.15
C ASN A 131 27.33 -10.02 17.80
N GLN A 132 26.58 -10.16 16.70
CA GLN A 132 27.00 -9.61 15.41
C GLN A 132 26.84 -8.09 15.36
N LYS A 133 27.88 -7.37 14.91
CA LYS A 133 27.90 -5.90 14.78
C LYS A 133 26.70 -5.37 14.01
N GLY A 134 26.31 -6.06 12.92
CA GLY A 134 25.22 -5.62 12.06
C GLY A 134 23.81 -5.76 12.64
N LYS A 135 23.64 -6.46 13.77
CA LYS A 135 22.35 -6.59 14.45
C LYS A 135 21.83 -5.24 14.94
N LYS A 136 22.72 -4.32 15.35
CA LYS A 136 22.37 -2.94 15.76
C LYS A 136 21.63 -2.18 14.66
N TYR A 137 21.92 -2.49 13.40
CA TYR A 137 21.38 -1.80 12.24
C TYR A 137 20.40 -2.67 11.42
N ASP A 138 19.98 -3.81 11.97
CA ASP A 138 19.20 -4.84 11.26
C ASP A 138 19.73 -5.15 9.85
N PHE A 139 21.07 -5.12 9.70
CA PHE A 139 21.78 -5.31 8.43
C PHE A 139 21.23 -4.43 7.29
N THR A 140 20.84 -3.19 7.60
CA THR A 140 20.19 -2.28 6.66
C THR A 140 21.00 -0.99 6.52
N TYR A 141 21.24 -0.54 5.30
CA TYR A 141 21.67 0.82 4.99
C TYR A 141 20.47 1.68 4.69
N ILE A 142 20.44 2.89 5.24
CA ILE A 142 19.40 3.88 5.00
C ILE A 142 20.02 5.22 4.64
N ALA A 143 19.29 6.05 3.90
CA ALA A 143 19.62 7.45 3.71
C ALA A 143 18.34 8.28 3.71
N GLY A 144 18.48 9.51 4.21
CA GLY A 144 17.40 10.46 4.40
C GLY A 144 16.71 10.39 5.75
N GLU A 145 16.02 11.47 6.09
CA GLU A 145 15.37 11.64 7.39
C GLU A 145 13.92 11.14 7.36
N PRO A 146 13.46 10.44 8.40
CA PRO A 146 12.08 10.00 8.48
C PRO A 146 11.18 11.20 8.73
N LYS A 147 10.13 11.38 7.92
CA LYS A 147 9.17 12.47 8.09
C LYS A 147 7.88 12.05 8.78
N ASP A 148 7.56 10.76 8.71
CA ASP A 148 6.38 10.16 9.33
C ASP A 148 6.79 9.10 10.36
N LEU A 149 6.25 9.20 11.59
CA LEU A 149 6.48 8.26 12.71
C LEU A 149 6.02 6.81 12.43
N ILE A 150 5.37 6.55 11.30
CA ILE A 150 4.72 5.26 10.97
C ILE A 150 5.61 4.38 10.09
N ASN A 151 6.47 4.94 9.23
CA ASN A 151 7.25 4.20 8.22
C ASN A 151 8.78 4.37 8.37
N GLN A 152 9.24 4.74 9.56
CA GLN A 152 10.66 4.97 9.83
C GLN A 152 11.49 3.70 9.62
N LEU A 153 12.47 3.77 8.73
CA LEU A 153 13.46 2.71 8.58
C LEU A 153 14.48 2.77 9.71
N THR A 154 14.78 1.61 10.28
CA THR A 154 15.88 1.41 11.22
C THR A 154 17.06 0.80 10.47
N GLY A 155 18.20 1.47 10.48
CA GLY A 155 19.41 1.02 9.79
C GLY A 155 20.60 1.94 10.04
N LEU A 156 21.74 1.58 9.46
CA LEU A 156 22.93 2.42 9.46
C LEU A 156 22.70 3.58 8.49
N ASN A 157 22.62 4.80 9.02
CA ASN A 157 22.38 6.00 8.24
C ASN A 157 23.65 6.41 7.46
N LEU A 158 23.51 6.52 6.14
CA LEU A 158 24.56 6.89 5.21
C LEU A 158 24.53 8.38 4.82
N GLY A 159 23.63 9.18 5.40
CA GLY A 159 23.50 10.61 5.17
C GLY A 159 22.17 10.99 4.51
N ASP A 160 22.16 12.12 3.81
CA ASP A 160 20.96 12.71 3.23
C ASP A 160 20.38 11.88 2.08
N LYS A 161 19.08 12.11 1.78
CA LYS A 161 18.39 11.42 0.70
C LYS A 161 19.04 11.73 -0.67
N PRO A 162 19.32 10.71 -1.51
CA PRO A 162 19.93 10.93 -2.81
C PRO A 162 18.90 11.46 -3.82
N GLY A 163 18.94 12.77 -4.12
CA GLY A 163 18.07 13.40 -5.13
C GLY A 163 18.51 13.14 -6.58
N HIS A 164 19.70 12.60 -6.77
CA HIS A 164 20.26 12.10 -8.03
C HIS A 164 20.99 10.78 -7.74
N TRP A 165 21.41 10.06 -8.78
CA TRP A 165 22.21 8.85 -8.60
C TRP A 165 23.47 9.15 -7.79
N MET A 166 23.57 8.48 -6.65
CA MET A 166 24.66 8.62 -5.70
C MET A 166 25.35 7.27 -5.56
N VAL A 167 26.67 7.24 -5.78
CA VAL A 167 27.48 6.05 -5.60
C VAL A 167 28.01 6.03 -4.17
N MET A 168 27.83 4.90 -3.50
CA MET A 168 28.28 4.66 -2.15
C MET A 168 29.23 3.47 -2.14
N THR A 169 30.37 3.63 -1.46
CA THR A 169 31.30 2.53 -1.17
C THR A 169 31.38 2.31 0.35
N ARG A 170 31.13 1.08 0.79
CA ARG A 170 31.09 0.69 2.22
C ARG A 170 31.96 -0.52 2.51
N ASP A 171 32.52 -0.57 3.71
CA ASP A 171 33.16 -1.76 4.27
C ASP A 171 32.10 -2.60 5.00
N LEU A 172 31.52 -3.59 4.30
CA LEU A 172 30.45 -4.44 4.85
C LEU A 172 30.91 -5.18 6.10
N TRP A 173 32.18 -5.59 6.16
CA TRP A 173 32.70 -6.27 7.34
C TRP A 173 32.79 -5.33 8.54
N LYS A 174 33.24 -4.08 8.33
CA LYS A 174 33.28 -3.10 9.41
C LYS A 174 31.88 -2.77 9.93
N ASP A 175 30.92 -2.63 9.00
CA ASP A 175 29.54 -2.25 9.32
C ASP A 175 28.74 -3.40 9.94
N PHE A 176 28.91 -4.65 9.45
CA PHE A 176 28.05 -5.77 9.83
C PHE A 176 28.77 -7.00 10.44
N GLY A 177 30.10 -7.06 10.33
CA GLY A 177 30.93 -8.16 10.83
C GLY A 177 31.02 -9.35 9.86
N ASN A 178 31.41 -10.51 10.40
CA ASN A 178 31.45 -11.76 9.64
C ASN A 178 30.02 -12.25 9.38
N ILE A 179 29.59 -12.16 8.11
CA ILE A 179 28.26 -12.56 7.66
C ILE A 179 28.35 -13.37 6.37
N THR A 180 27.29 -14.11 6.06
CA THR A 180 27.12 -14.72 4.75
C THR A 180 25.82 -14.18 4.15
N LEU A 181 25.94 -13.46 3.03
CA LEU A 181 24.81 -12.86 2.33
C LEU A 181 24.02 -13.94 1.62
N THR A 182 22.74 -14.04 1.95
CA THR A 182 21.78 -14.97 1.33
C THR A 182 20.83 -14.29 0.36
N GLY A 183 20.78 -12.96 0.39
CA GLY A 183 19.87 -12.14 -0.39
C GLY A 183 19.98 -10.67 -0.04
N MET A 184 19.19 -9.84 -0.73
CA MET A 184 19.12 -8.40 -0.54
C MET A 184 17.68 -7.91 -0.75
N SER A 185 17.27 -6.92 0.01
CA SER A 185 15.99 -6.23 -0.11
C SER A 185 16.22 -4.77 -0.43
N PHE A 186 15.57 -4.31 -1.50
CA PHE A 186 15.60 -2.92 -1.93
C PHE A 186 14.34 -2.24 -1.41
N ILE A 187 14.52 -1.25 -0.53
CA ILE A 187 13.48 -0.68 0.31
C ILE A 187 13.18 0.76 -0.14
N CYS A 188 11.91 0.99 -0.39
CA CYS A 188 11.35 2.29 -0.74
C CYS A 188 10.06 2.47 0.10
N PRO A 189 10.18 2.93 1.36
CA PRO A 189 9.07 2.93 2.33
C PRO A 189 8.03 4.01 2.04
N GLU A 190 8.37 5.01 1.22
CA GLU A 190 7.60 6.22 1.03
C GLU A 190 7.47 6.59 -0.44
N ARG A 191 6.44 7.40 -0.74
CA ARG A 191 6.05 7.99 -2.03
C ARG A 191 7.20 8.04 -3.06
N ARG A 192 6.87 7.78 -4.34
CA ARG A 192 7.80 7.73 -5.50
C ARG A 192 8.76 6.57 -5.46
N ASP A 193 9.46 6.37 -6.56
CA ASP A 193 10.25 5.17 -6.79
C ASP A 193 11.69 5.37 -6.32
N ALA A 194 12.39 4.26 -6.18
CA ALA A 194 13.82 4.20 -5.91
C ALA A 194 14.51 3.38 -7.01
N GLY A 195 15.72 3.79 -7.34
CA GLY A 195 16.60 3.10 -8.28
C GLY A 195 17.81 2.58 -7.56
N PHE A 196 18.23 1.37 -7.90
CA PHE A 196 19.49 0.79 -7.47
C PHE A 196 20.21 0.25 -8.69
N ASP A 197 21.49 0.52 -8.81
CA ASP A 197 22.30 0.14 -9.95
C ASP A 197 23.74 -0.12 -9.51
N GLU A 198 24.56 -0.72 -10.37
CA GLU A 198 26.00 -0.85 -10.20
C GLU A 198 26.39 -1.46 -8.84
N ILE A 199 25.79 -2.60 -8.49
CA ILE A 199 26.04 -3.28 -7.20
C ILE A 199 27.18 -4.28 -7.39
N PHE A 200 28.30 -4.02 -6.73
CA PHE A 200 29.50 -4.87 -6.80
C PHE A 200 30.08 -5.13 -5.42
N LEU A 201 30.64 -6.32 -5.24
CA LEU A 201 31.46 -6.69 -4.11
C LEU A 201 32.93 -6.72 -4.50
N ALA A 202 33.79 -6.31 -3.57
CA ALA A 202 35.23 -6.28 -3.76
C ALA A 202 35.95 -6.88 -2.55
N LYS A 203 37.12 -7.48 -2.80
CA LYS A 203 37.97 -8.05 -1.77
C LYS A 203 38.79 -6.99 -1.06
N THR A 204 39.40 -6.11 -1.84
CA THR A 204 40.25 -5.03 -1.34
C THR A 204 39.69 -3.68 -1.77
N GLN A 205 40.14 -2.62 -1.10
CA GLN A 205 39.76 -1.26 -1.46
C GLN A 205 40.30 -0.84 -2.83
N ASP A 206 41.44 -1.40 -3.25
CA ASP A 206 42.01 -1.14 -4.58
C ASP A 206 41.21 -1.82 -5.70
N ASP A 207 40.55 -2.96 -5.42
CA ASP A 207 39.68 -3.60 -6.41
C ASP A 207 38.48 -2.72 -6.76
N ILE A 208 38.03 -1.86 -5.84
CA ILE A 208 36.93 -0.91 -6.06
C ILE A 208 37.29 0.14 -7.11
N LYS A 209 38.56 0.56 -7.18
CA LYS A 209 39.04 1.52 -8.20
C LYS A 209 38.91 0.97 -9.62
N ASN A 210 38.81 -0.35 -9.76
CA ASN A 210 38.65 -1.02 -11.05
C ASN A 210 37.15 -1.18 -11.45
N ALA A 211 36.20 -0.77 -10.60
CA ALA A 211 34.79 -0.75 -10.94
C ALA A 211 34.47 0.39 -11.94
N PRO A 212 33.52 0.21 -12.88
CA PRO A 212 33.20 1.21 -13.90
C PRO A 212 32.79 2.56 -13.29
N LYS A 213 33.46 3.67 -13.70
CA LYS A 213 33.12 5.07 -13.34
C LYS A 213 32.74 5.33 -11.88
N VAL A 214 33.42 4.71 -10.93
CA VAL A 214 33.44 5.19 -9.55
C VAL A 214 34.36 6.42 -9.53
N LEU A 215 33.79 7.63 -9.62
CA LEU A 215 34.49 8.81 -9.12
C LEU A 215 34.82 8.53 -7.66
N PRO A 216 36.02 8.87 -7.15
CA PRO A 216 36.44 8.50 -5.81
C PRO A 216 35.50 9.17 -4.80
N SER A 217 34.44 8.46 -4.41
CA SER A 217 33.53 8.87 -3.35
C SER A 217 34.29 8.73 -2.05
N GLU A 218 34.43 9.83 -1.32
CA GLU A 218 34.87 9.80 0.08
C GLU A 218 34.04 8.74 0.82
N ILE A 219 34.72 7.88 1.57
CA ILE A 219 34.07 6.84 2.37
C ILE A 219 33.12 7.59 3.32
N ALA A 220 31.81 7.51 3.09
CA ALA A 220 30.84 8.15 3.96
C ALA A 220 31.13 7.68 5.40
N THR A 221 31.47 8.59 6.31
CA THR A 221 31.70 8.21 7.70
C THR A 221 30.36 7.90 8.35
N ALA A 222 30.26 6.79 9.09
CA ALA A 222 29.03 6.46 9.81
C ALA A 222 28.68 7.59 10.79
N VAL A 223 27.53 8.22 10.60
CA VAL A 223 27.00 9.19 11.55
C VAL A 223 26.35 8.39 12.68
N PRO A 224 26.82 8.49 13.94
CA PRO A 224 26.21 7.79 15.05
C PRO A 224 24.78 8.32 15.28
N VAL A 225 23.81 7.42 15.37
CA VAL A 225 22.45 7.74 15.82
C VAL A 225 22.54 8.09 17.29
N VAL A 226 22.22 9.34 17.63
CA VAL A 226 22.06 9.80 19.00
C VAL A 226 20.76 9.18 19.53
N GLU A 227 20.88 8.37 20.57
CA GLU A 227 19.73 7.97 21.40
C GLU A 227 19.53 9.09 22.41
N GLU A 228 18.54 9.95 22.20
CA GLU A 228 18.07 10.89 23.21
C GLU A 228 16.69 10.42 23.68
N ASP A 229 16.63 10.03 24.96
CA ASP A 229 15.40 9.88 25.72
C ASP A 229 14.67 11.24 25.76
N ASP A 230 13.37 11.22 25.51
CA ASP A 230 12.49 12.39 25.53
C ASP A 230 12.54 13.12 26.89
N GLU A 231 13.29 14.22 26.97
CA GLU A 231 13.05 15.25 27.97
C GLU A 231 13.06 16.64 27.30
N LEU A 232 11.85 17.19 27.16
CA LEU A 232 11.57 18.48 26.54
C LEU A 232 12.36 19.62 27.21
N MET A 233 13.23 20.27 26.44
CA MET A 233 13.70 21.63 26.74
C MET A 233 13.74 22.45 25.45
N TYR A 234 12.86 23.43 25.36
CA TYR A 234 12.99 24.52 24.41
C TYR A 234 14.20 25.36 24.82
N ASN A 235 15.20 25.49 23.94
CA ASN A 235 16.16 26.58 24.03
C ASN A 235 16.30 27.28 22.67
N GLU A 236 15.90 28.53 22.74
CA GLU A 236 16.02 29.59 21.76
C GLU A 236 17.51 29.90 21.53
N ALA A 237 17.96 29.84 20.28
CA ALA A 237 19.27 30.34 19.87
C ALA A 237 19.14 31.15 18.57
N VAL A 238 18.97 32.46 18.80
CA VAL A 238 19.43 33.62 18.03
C VAL A 238 19.99 33.33 16.64
N SER A 239 19.21 33.76 15.65
CA SER A 239 19.62 34.04 14.28
C SER A 239 20.67 35.15 14.23
N ASP A 240 21.77 34.92 13.52
CA ASP A 240 22.42 36.02 12.79
C ASP A 240 23.17 35.49 11.56
N SER A 241 22.50 35.51 10.42
CA SER A 241 22.98 36.18 9.20
C SER A 241 21.98 35.94 8.07
N ILE A 242 21.71 37.03 7.36
CA ILE A 242 20.62 37.23 6.41
C ILE A 242 20.72 36.23 5.25
N ALA A 243 19.82 35.25 5.22
CA ALA A 243 19.33 34.64 3.99
C ALA A 243 17.85 34.97 3.92
N VAL A 244 17.50 35.81 2.95
CA VAL A 244 16.13 36.27 2.69
C VAL A 244 15.21 35.07 2.61
N ASP A 245 14.26 35.01 3.54
CA ASP A 245 13.08 34.14 3.48
C ASP A 245 12.30 34.49 2.21
N GLN A 246 12.51 33.71 1.15
CA GLN A 246 11.50 33.52 0.12
C GLN A 246 10.77 32.22 0.42
N GLY A 247 10.02 32.22 1.51
CA GLY A 247 8.91 31.30 1.67
C GLY A 247 8.05 31.38 0.43
N VAL A 248 8.08 30.34 -0.41
CA VAL A 248 7.14 30.18 -1.51
C VAL A 248 5.77 30.00 -0.87
N GLN A 249 5.10 31.11 -0.56
CA GLN A 249 3.68 31.10 -0.26
C GLN A 249 2.98 30.59 -1.53
N ILE A 250 2.60 29.31 -1.50
CA ILE A 250 1.70 28.77 -2.50
C ILE A 250 0.34 29.41 -2.25
N ASP A 251 0.06 30.47 -2.99
CA ASP A 251 -1.28 31.03 -3.07
C ASP A 251 -2.17 30.03 -3.83
N TRP A 252 -2.83 29.16 -3.05
CA TRP A 252 -3.77 28.17 -3.57
C TRP A 252 -4.91 28.82 -4.37
N GLY A 253 -5.25 30.09 -4.09
CA GLY A 253 -6.26 30.83 -4.86
C GLY A 253 -5.77 31.20 -6.26
N ALA A 254 -4.50 31.59 -6.39
CA ALA A 254 -3.87 31.87 -7.69
C ALA A 254 -3.58 30.59 -8.48
N GLN A 255 -3.10 29.52 -7.82
CA GLN A 255 -2.78 28.25 -8.48
C GLN A 255 -4.00 27.50 -9.03
N ILE A 256 -5.16 27.68 -8.39
CA ILE A 256 -6.45 27.14 -8.86
C ILE A 256 -6.87 27.77 -10.20
N LYS A 257 -6.60 29.08 -10.40
CA LYS A 257 -6.80 29.73 -11.71
C LYS A 257 -5.76 29.28 -12.74
N ALA A 258 -4.57 28.89 -12.29
CA ALA A 258 -3.47 28.46 -13.16
C ALA A 258 -3.62 27.02 -13.69
N GLY A 259 -4.39 26.14 -13.03
CA GLY A 259 -4.52 24.71 -13.37
C GLY A 259 -5.12 24.37 -14.75
N GLY A 260 -5.46 25.36 -15.58
CA GLY A 260 -5.86 25.14 -16.96
C GLY A 260 -7.27 24.64 -17.20
N SER A 261 -7.55 24.30 -18.45
CA SER A 261 -8.88 23.87 -18.92
C SER A 261 -9.36 22.58 -18.23
N MET A 262 -8.44 21.70 -17.81
CA MET A 262 -8.77 20.43 -17.15
C MET A 262 -9.21 20.58 -15.69
N MET A 263 -9.06 21.77 -15.08
CA MET A 263 -9.60 22.03 -13.75
C MET A 263 -11.12 22.20 -13.73
N TYR A 264 -11.73 22.73 -14.79
CA TYR A 264 -13.18 22.93 -14.86
C TYR A 264 -14.00 21.63 -14.67
N PRO A 265 -13.72 20.52 -15.39
CA PRO A 265 -14.44 19.27 -15.16
C PRO A 265 -14.18 18.68 -13.76
N LEU A 266 -12.98 18.88 -13.21
CA LEU A 266 -12.65 18.48 -11.83
C LEU A 266 -13.49 19.24 -10.80
N TYR A 267 -13.62 20.56 -10.94
CA TYR A 267 -14.49 21.36 -10.07
C TYR A 267 -15.95 20.93 -10.15
N LEU A 268 -16.45 20.68 -11.36
CA LEU A 268 -17.81 20.18 -11.56
C LEU A 268 -18.02 18.85 -10.81
N LEU A 269 -17.10 17.90 -10.96
CA LEU A 269 -17.14 16.62 -10.25
C LEU A 269 -17.04 16.80 -8.73
N GLY A 270 -16.19 17.71 -8.26
CA GLY A 270 -16.07 18.05 -6.84
C GLY A 270 -17.37 18.58 -6.25
N VAL A 271 -18.04 19.51 -6.93
CA VAL A 271 -19.33 20.06 -6.52
C VAL A 271 -20.42 18.98 -6.52
N ILE A 272 -20.50 18.17 -7.57
CA ILE A 272 -21.46 17.06 -7.66
C ILE A 272 -21.22 16.06 -6.51
N ALA A 273 -19.97 15.68 -6.26
CA ALA A 273 -19.61 14.79 -5.16
C ALA A 273 -20.00 15.38 -3.80
N PHE A 274 -19.74 16.67 -3.59
CA PHE A 274 -20.07 17.38 -2.35
C PHE A 274 -21.58 17.44 -2.10
N VAL A 275 -22.36 17.79 -3.11
CA VAL A 275 -23.84 17.83 -3.03
C VAL A 275 -24.40 16.44 -2.71
N ILE A 276 -23.95 15.40 -3.43
CA ILE A 276 -24.38 14.02 -3.18
C ILE A 276 -23.96 13.58 -1.78
N ALA A 277 -22.73 13.87 -1.37
CA ALA A 277 -22.21 13.51 -0.06
C ALA A 277 -23.06 14.09 1.07
N ILE A 278 -23.34 15.40 1.06
CA ILE A 278 -24.14 16.06 2.10
C ILE A 278 -25.57 15.51 2.10
N GLN A 279 -26.22 15.46 0.93
CA GLN A 279 -27.59 14.95 0.81
C GLN A 279 -27.71 13.53 1.38
N ARG A 280 -26.71 12.67 1.11
CA ARG A 280 -26.69 11.27 1.54
C ARG A 280 -26.28 11.09 2.99
N LEU A 281 -25.35 11.88 3.51
CA LEU A 281 -25.00 11.91 4.93
C LEU A 281 -26.20 12.21 5.82
N ILE A 282 -27.05 13.15 5.39
CA ILE A 282 -28.28 13.52 6.10
C ILE A 282 -29.35 12.43 5.90
N THR A 283 -29.55 11.97 4.67
CA THR A 283 -30.56 10.97 4.31
C THR A 283 -30.32 9.59 4.92
N SER A 284 -29.06 9.17 5.06
CA SER A 284 -28.66 7.84 5.54
C SER A 284 -28.72 7.69 7.06
N ARG A 285 -29.31 8.65 7.80
CA ARG A 285 -29.41 8.57 9.27
C ARG A 285 -30.43 7.50 9.69
N GLN A 286 -30.10 6.82 10.81
CA GLN A 286 -30.86 5.68 11.33
C GLN A 286 -32.34 6.00 11.58
N GLY A 287 -32.64 7.24 11.99
CA GLY A 287 -34.01 7.70 12.23
C GLY A 287 -34.94 7.73 11.00
N ARG A 288 -34.42 7.55 9.77
CA ARG A 288 -35.21 7.65 8.54
C ARG A 288 -35.42 6.33 7.79
N LEU A 289 -34.55 5.34 7.99
CA LEU A 289 -34.68 4.02 7.36
C LEU A 289 -35.30 2.97 8.29
N ALA A 290 -34.99 3.00 9.60
CA ALA A 290 -35.53 2.11 10.62
C ALA A 290 -35.61 2.87 11.97
N PRO A 291 -36.68 3.66 12.18
CA PRO A 291 -36.84 4.42 13.41
C PRO A 291 -37.02 3.49 14.61
N LYS A 292 -36.15 3.58 15.61
CA LYS A 292 -36.33 2.89 16.91
C LYS A 292 -37.74 3.04 17.52
N PRO A 293 -38.40 4.23 17.50
CA PRO A 293 -39.74 4.35 18.04
C PRO A 293 -40.79 3.54 17.25
N LEU A 294 -40.57 3.31 15.94
CA LEU A 294 -41.46 2.45 15.16
C LEU A 294 -41.37 0.99 15.64
N CYS A 295 -40.17 0.43 15.77
CA CYS A 295 -40.00 -0.94 16.28
C CYS A 295 -40.67 -1.11 17.65
N LYS A 296 -40.45 -0.14 18.55
CA LYS A 296 -41.04 -0.19 19.89
C LYS A 296 -42.56 -0.16 19.87
N SER A 297 -43.16 0.77 19.12
CA SER A 297 -44.63 0.88 19.03
C SER A 297 -45.25 -0.32 18.32
N VAL A 298 -44.61 -0.87 17.29
CA VAL A 298 -45.11 -2.08 16.61
C VAL A 298 -45.06 -3.29 17.55
N ASN A 299 -43.96 -3.47 18.29
CA ASN A 299 -43.83 -4.59 19.23
C ASN A 299 -44.86 -4.48 20.38
N GLU A 300 -45.07 -3.27 20.93
CA GLU A 300 -46.11 -3.02 21.94
C GLU A 300 -47.53 -3.31 21.41
N CYS A 301 -47.85 -2.93 20.16
CA CYS A 301 -49.14 -3.24 19.54
C CYS A 301 -49.31 -4.74 19.27
N LEU A 302 -48.24 -5.44 18.86
CA LEU A 302 -48.27 -6.88 18.62
C LEU A 302 -48.50 -7.69 19.89
N ILE A 303 -47.86 -7.33 21.00
CA ILE A 303 -48.09 -7.96 22.31
C ILE A 303 -49.55 -7.84 22.75
N ASN A 304 -50.21 -6.72 22.42
CA ASN A 304 -51.61 -6.48 22.74
C ASN A 304 -52.59 -7.02 21.67
N GLY A 305 -52.10 -7.70 20.63
CA GLY A 305 -52.92 -8.20 19.51
C GLY A 305 -53.56 -7.12 18.63
N ASP A 306 -53.16 -5.86 18.77
CA ASP A 306 -53.74 -4.72 18.06
C ASP A 306 -53.05 -4.48 16.70
N LEU A 307 -53.48 -5.23 15.69
CA LEU A 307 -53.01 -5.07 14.31
C LEU A 307 -53.34 -3.69 13.72
N LYS A 308 -54.45 -3.06 14.15
CA LYS A 308 -54.82 -1.72 13.65
C LYS A 308 -53.91 -0.65 14.23
N GLY A 309 -53.56 -0.76 15.50
CA GLY A 309 -52.55 0.07 16.16
C GLY A 309 -51.17 -0.07 15.53
N ALA A 310 -50.77 -1.29 15.18
CA ALA A 310 -49.50 -1.54 14.48
C ALA A 310 -49.46 -0.90 13.07
N LEU A 311 -50.57 -0.96 12.32
CA LEU A 311 -50.70 -0.28 11.03
C LEU A 311 -50.63 1.25 11.18
N ALA A 312 -51.32 1.82 12.18
CA ALA A 312 -51.29 3.25 12.48
C ALA A 312 -49.88 3.73 12.90
N ALA A 313 -49.11 2.88 13.59
CA ALA A 313 -47.71 3.18 13.91
C ALA A 313 -46.82 3.25 12.66
N CYS A 314 -47.05 2.37 11.68
CA CYS A 314 -46.36 2.40 10.39
C CYS A 314 -46.66 3.70 9.62
N ASP A 315 -47.89 4.20 9.71
CA ASP A 315 -48.32 5.44 9.04
C ASP A 315 -47.74 6.69 9.68
N LYS A 316 -47.57 6.66 11.01
CA LYS A 316 -46.94 7.72 11.77
C LYS A 316 -45.45 7.88 11.45
N TYR A 317 -44.76 6.79 11.09
CA TYR A 317 -43.33 6.78 10.81
C TYR A 317 -42.98 6.13 9.46
N PRO A 318 -43.19 6.86 8.33
CA PRO A 318 -42.90 6.34 7.00
C PRO A 318 -41.40 6.06 6.85
N SER A 319 -41.06 4.80 6.57
CA SER A 319 -39.69 4.28 6.50
C SER A 319 -39.67 2.99 5.68
N THR A 320 -38.49 2.52 5.29
CA THR A 320 -38.32 1.23 4.59
C THR A 320 -38.89 0.07 5.42
N LEU A 321 -38.65 0.08 6.74
CA LEU A 321 -39.23 -0.89 7.66
C LEU A 321 -40.77 -0.79 7.68
N ALA A 322 -41.33 0.42 7.82
CA ALA A 322 -42.78 0.61 7.83
C ALA A 322 -43.47 0.12 6.55
N ASN A 323 -42.86 0.28 5.37
CA ASN A 323 -43.42 -0.21 4.12
C ASN A 323 -43.53 -1.74 4.10
N SER A 324 -42.48 -2.45 4.56
CA SER A 324 -42.49 -3.91 4.66
C SER A 324 -43.45 -4.41 5.75
N LEU A 325 -43.48 -3.77 6.93
CA LEU A 325 -44.39 -4.13 8.02
C LEU A 325 -45.86 -3.88 7.65
N ARG A 326 -46.16 -2.77 6.99
CA ARG A 326 -47.50 -2.46 6.49
C ARG A 326 -48.00 -3.54 5.52
N PHE A 327 -47.15 -3.99 4.60
CA PHE A 327 -47.49 -5.09 3.69
C PHE A 327 -47.82 -6.38 4.46
N ILE A 328 -47.05 -6.70 5.50
CA ILE A 328 -47.30 -7.86 6.38
C ILE A 328 -48.66 -7.72 7.07
N PHE A 329 -48.96 -6.56 7.67
CA PHE A 329 -50.21 -6.33 8.40
C PHE A 329 -51.45 -6.26 7.50
N GLU A 330 -51.32 -5.81 6.26
CA GLU A 330 -52.42 -5.83 5.28
C GLU A 330 -52.70 -7.26 4.76
N HIS A 331 -51.69 -8.14 4.74
CA HIS A 331 -51.77 -9.49 4.17
C HIS A 331 -51.61 -10.63 5.18
N VAL A 332 -51.86 -10.39 6.47
CA VAL A 332 -51.74 -11.39 7.56
C VAL A 332 -52.46 -12.71 7.29
N LYS A 333 -53.59 -12.66 6.55
CA LYS A 333 -54.39 -13.85 6.22
C LYS A 333 -53.81 -14.69 5.08
N ALA A 334 -52.82 -14.18 4.35
CA ALA A 334 -52.12 -14.94 3.31
C ALA A 334 -51.10 -15.91 3.94
N GLY A 335 -50.61 -16.87 3.14
CA GLY A 335 -49.64 -17.86 3.60
C GLY A 335 -48.31 -17.21 4.01
N ARG A 336 -47.73 -17.68 5.14
CA ARG A 336 -46.47 -17.17 5.71
C ARG A 336 -45.37 -17.01 4.66
N GLU A 337 -45.16 -18.04 3.83
CA GLU A 337 -44.09 -18.06 2.82
C GLU A 337 -44.21 -16.90 1.83
N ALA A 338 -45.43 -16.69 1.30
CA ALA A 338 -45.70 -15.63 0.34
C ALA A 338 -45.53 -14.23 0.96
N VAL A 339 -45.95 -14.05 2.21
CA VAL A 339 -45.82 -12.78 2.94
C VAL A 339 -44.36 -12.49 3.28
N SER A 340 -43.62 -13.47 3.81
CA SER A 340 -42.19 -13.33 4.13
C SER A 340 -41.37 -13.00 2.90
N GLN A 341 -41.54 -13.78 1.82
CA GLN A 341 -40.82 -13.55 0.57
C GLN A 341 -41.10 -12.16 -0.01
N THR A 342 -42.37 -11.75 -0.08
CA THR A 342 -42.73 -10.46 -0.66
C THR A 342 -42.26 -9.28 0.20
N ALA A 343 -42.40 -9.37 1.53
CA ALA A 343 -41.93 -8.33 2.45
C ALA A 343 -40.41 -8.17 2.42
N GLY A 344 -39.68 -9.29 2.31
CA GLY A 344 -38.23 -9.32 2.12
C GLY A 344 -37.81 -8.71 0.78
N ASP A 345 -38.49 -9.06 -0.31
CA ASP A 345 -38.22 -8.50 -1.64
C ASP A 345 -38.46 -6.98 -1.68
N MET A 346 -39.51 -6.49 -1.01
CA MET A 346 -39.78 -5.07 -0.85
C MET A 346 -38.66 -4.35 -0.09
N ALA A 347 -38.23 -4.90 1.06
CA ALA A 347 -37.12 -4.35 1.84
C ALA A 347 -35.83 -4.31 0.99
N ALA A 348 -35.49 -5.42 0.32
CA ALA A 348 -34.32 -5.55 -0.53
C ALA A 348 -34.34 -4.58 -1.72
N ARG A 349 -35.52 -4.30 -2.31
CA ARG A 349 -35.68 -3.31 -3.38
C ARG A 349 -35.40 -1.89 -2.90
N ASP A 350 -35.91 -1.53 -1.72
CA ASP A 350 -35.67 -0.21 -1.12
C ASP A 350 -34.19 -0.04 -0.76
N ILE A 351 -33.57 -1.04 -0.14
CA ILE A 351 -32.13 -1.05 0.19
C ILE A 351 -31.29 -0.89 -1.08
N ARG A 352 -31.59 -1.65 -2.15
CA ARG A 352 -30.91 -1.52 -3.45
C ARG A 352 -31.05 -0.12 -4.03
N THR A 353 -32.22 0.50 -3.87
CA THR A 353 -32.45 1.88 -4.31
C THR A 353 -31.58 2.87 -3.53
N HIS A 354 -31.40 2.67 -2.22
CA HIS A 354 -30.48 3.48 -1.41
C HIS A 354 -29.01 3.29 -1.82
N LEU A 355 -28.59 2.06 -2.13
CA LEU A 355 -27.24 1.77 -2.62
C LEU A 355 -26.98 2.39 -4.01
N ALA A 356 -27.91 2.26 -4.95
CA ALA A 356 -27.81 2.86 -6.28
C ALA A 356 -27.65 4.39 -6.21
N ARG A 357 -28.32 5.02 -5.25
CA ARG A 357 -28.29 6.46 -4.99
C ARG A 357 -26.97 6.99 -4.42
N ILE A 358 -26.10 6.13 -3.88
CA ILE A 358 -24.75 6.49 -3.40
C ILE A 358 -23.64 6.09 -4.37
N TYR A 359 -23.94 5.18 -5.30
CA TYR A 359 -23.00 4.68 -6.30
C TYR A 359 -22.26 5.77 -7.10
N PRO A 360 -22.88 6.90 -7.50
CA PRO A 360 -22.18 7.96 -8.21
C PRO A 360 -20.95 8.50 -7.46
N LEU A 361 -20.95 8.46 -6.13
CA LEU A 361 -19.81 8.92 -5.33
C LEU A 361 -18.58 8.01 -5.51
N SER A 362 -18.80 6.70 -5.66
CA SER A 362 -17.74 5.74 -6.01
C SER A 362 -17.22 5.99 -7.43
N VAL A 363 -18.10 6.31 -8.38
CA VAL A 363 -17.72 6.62 -9.76
C VAL A 363 -16.87 7.88 -9.81
N ILE A 364 -17.27 8.95 -9.11
CA ILE A 364 -16.50 10.19 -9.05
C ILE A 364 -15.14 9.97 -8.41
N ALA A 365 -15.07 9.15 -7.34
CA ALA A 365 -13.79 8.82 -6.70
C ALA A 365 -12.82 8.08 -7.64
N SER A 366 -13.31 7.28 -8.58
CA SER A 366 -12.48 6.63 -9.59
C SER A 366 -12.17 7.53 -10.78
N LEU A 367 -13.10 8.41 -11.20
CA LEU A 367 -12.92 9.30 -12.35
C LEU A 367 -12.02 10.50 -12.05
N ALA A 368 -12.12 11.11 -10.86
CA ALA A 368 -11.37 12.33 -10.52
C ALA A 368 -9.84 12.16 -10.64
N PRO A 369 -9.21 11.07 -10.18
CA PRO A 369 -7.78 10.85 -10.39
C PRO A 369 -7.41 10.63 -11.86
N LEU A 370 -8.28 9.98 -12.64
CA LEU A 370 -8.06 9.76 -14.07
C LEU A 370 -8.09 11.06 -14.86
N ILE A 371 -9.00 11.98 -14.50
CA ILE A 371 -9.05 13.32 -15.11
C ILE A 371 -7.85 14.16 -14.66
N GLY A 372 -7.42 14.02 -13.40
CA GLY A 372 -6.18 14.64 -12.90
C GLY A 372 -4.95 14.19 -13.70
N LEU A 373 -4.82 12.87 -13.91
CA LEU A 373 -3.77 12.28 -14.73
C LEU A 373 -3.86 12.73 -16.19
N LEU A 374 -5.06 12.79 -16.79
CA LEU A 374 -5.25 13.35 -18.12
C LEU A 374 -4.76 14.80 -18.19
N GLY A 375 -5.00 15.61 -17.16
CA GLY A 375 -4.46 16.95 -17.03
C GLY A 375 -2.93 17.00 -17.12
N THR A 376 -2.22 16.01 -16.56
CA THR A 376 -0.75 15.95 -16.69
C THR A 376 -0.29 15.63 -18.11
N VAL A 377 -0.99 14.71 -18.78
CA VAL A 377 -0.66 14.36 -20.17
C VAL A 377 -0.87 15.58 -21.07
N VAL A 378 -1.98 16.29 -20.90
CA VAL A 378 -2.28 17.51 -21.66
C VAL A 378 -1.27 18.61 -21.36
N GLY A 379 -0.95 18.86 -20.08
CA GLY A 379 0.03 19.88 -19.73
C GLY A 379 1.44 19.58 -20.24
N MET A 380 1.85 18.31 -20.29
CA MET A 380 3.12 17.90 -20.90
C MET A 380 3.13 18.08 -22.42
N ILE A 381 2.01 17.81 -23.10
CA ILE A 381 1.87 18.05 -24.55
C ILE A 381 1.97 19.57 -24.84
N GLU A 382 1.29 20.41 -24.04
CA GLU A 382 1.38 21.87 -24.13
C GLU A 382 2.84 22.34 -23.92
N ALA A 383 3.51 21.80 -22.89
CA ALA A 383 4.87 22.16 -22.52
C ALA A 383 5.88 21.90 -23.65
N PHE A 384 5.86 20.70 -24.24
CA PHE A 384 6.76 20.37 -25.34
C PHE A 384 6.43 21.11 -26.64
N GLY A 385 5.15 21.40 -26.88
CA GLY A 385 4.74 22.23 -28.01
C GLY A 385 5.29 23.65 -27.92
N LEU A 386 5.30 24.25 -26.72
CA LEU A 386 5.85 25.59 -26.49
C LEU A 386 7.38 25.60 -26.66
N VAL A 387 8.09 24.60 -26.13
CA VAL A 387 9.55 24.48 -26.33
C VAL A 387 9.90 24.36 -27.82
N ALA A 388 9.11 23.62 -28.60
CA ALA A 388 9.31 23.50 -30.05
C ALA A 388 9.10 24.81 -30.82
N LEU A 389 8.27 25.73 -30.30
CA LEU A 389 7.97 27.01 -30.94
C LEU A 389 8.94 28.13 -30.56
N TYR A 390 9.34 28.21 -29.28
CA TYR A 390 10.13 29.31 -28.74
C TYR A 390 11.64 29.03 -28.64
N GLY A 391 12.07 27.78 -28.82
CA GLY A 391 13.50 27.42 -28.76
C GLY A 391 14.11 27.58 -27.36
N ASP A 392 15.43 27.83 -27.31
CA ASP A 392 16.22 27.79 -26.07
C ASP A 392 16.09 29.06 -25.19
N GLU A 393 15.65 30.18 -25.78
CA GLU A 393 15.43 31.44 -25.04
C GLU A 393 14.06 31.41 -24.33
N GLY A 394 14.07 31.12 -23.02
CA GLY A 394 12.87 31.14 -22.17
C GLY A 394 12.14 29.79 -22.02
N GLY A 395 12.61 28.75 -22.72
CA GLY A 395 12.01 27.41 -22.69
C GLY A 395 11.91 26.80 -21.29
N ALA A 396 12.91 27.02 -20.42
CA ALA A 396 12.91 26.49 -19.06
C ALA A 396 11.80 27.09 -18.16
N SER A 397 11.52 28.39 -18.29
CA SER A 397 10.47 29.04 -17.49
C SER A 397 9.07 28.62 -17.96
N ILE A 398 8.85 28.58 -19.28
CA ILE A 398 7.57 28.18 -19.88
C ILE A 398 7.28 26.69 -19.61
N LEU A 399 8.31 25.85 -19.68
CA LEU A 399 8.23 24.43 -19.36
C LEU A 399 7.87 24.22 -17.88
N SER A 400 8.55 24.92 -16.96
CA SER A 400 8.29 24.83 -15.52
C SER A 400 6.85 25.20 -15.16
N ASP A 401 6.31 26.25 -15.76
CA ASP A 401 4.92 26.69 -15.54
C ASP A 401 3.90 25.64 -16.01
N SER A 402 4.10 25.08 -17.22
CA SER A 402 3.22 24.06 -17.79
C SER A 402 3.24 22.75 -16.98
N ILE A 403 4.40 22.35 -16.48
CA ILE A 403 4.54 21.18 -15.61
C ILE A 403 3.90 21.43 -14.24
N SER A 404 4.08 22.62 -13.66
CA SER A 404 3.45 23.01 -12.40
C SER A 404 1.92 22.93 -12.49
N LYS A 405 1.34 23.51 -13.54
CA LYS A 405 -0.10 23.44 -13.87
C LYS A 405 -0.62 22.01 -13.99
N ALA A 406 0.13 21.14 -14.66
CA ALA A 406 -0.17 19.71 -14.77
C ALA A 406 -0.23 19.01 -13.40
N LEU A 407 0.77 19.27 -12.54
CA LEU A 407 0.86 18.68 -11.20
C LEU A 407 -0.27 19.15 -10.28
N ILE A 408 -0.64 20.44 -10.35
CA ILE A 408 -1.77 21.00 -9.58
C ILE A 408 -3.08 20.29 -9.95
N THR A 409 -3.31 20.03 -11.25
CA THR A 409 -4.52 19.34 -11.72
C THR A 409 -4.62 17.91 -11.17
N THR A 410 -3.49 17.20 -11.08
CA THR A 410 -3.44 15.87 -10.47
C THR A 410 -3.71 15.91 -8.98
N ALA A 411 -3.08 16.86 -8.27
CA ALA A 411 -3.29 17.04 -6.85
C ALA A 411 -4.78 17.32 -6.55
N ALA A 412 -5.43 18.18 -7.34
CA ALA A 412 -6.85 18.47 -7.22
C ALA A 412 -7.72 17.21 -7.41
N GLY A 413 -7.41 16.37 -8.41
CA GLY A 413 -8.10 15.09 -8.62
C GLY A 413 -8.03 14.15 -7.43
N LEU A 414 -6.87 14.06 -6.77
CA LEU A 414 -6.68 13.24 -5.57
C LEU A 414 -7.40 13.83 -4.35
N ILE A 415 -7.35 15.15 -4.18
CA ILE A 415 -8.05 15.87 -3.10
C ILE A 415 -9.57 15.66 -3.19
N ILE A 416 -10.14 15.55 -4.39
CA ILE A 416 -11.57 15.25 -4.58
C ILE A 416 -11.86 13.75 -4.36
N ALA A 417 -10.99 12.87 -4.87
CA ALA A 417 -11.22 11.43 -4.85
C ALA A 417 -11.18 10.83 -3.44
N ALA A 418 -10.20 11.22 -2.63
CA ALA A 418 -9.99 10.69 -1.29
C ALA A 418 -11.22 10.85 -0.34
N PRO A 419 -11.81 12.05 -0.18
CA PRO A 419 -13.01 12.20 0.63
C PRO A 419 -14.23 11.53 -0.01
N ALA A 420 -14.35 11.53 -1.34
CA ALA A 420 -15.47 10.86 -2.03
C ALA A 420 -15.51 9.36 -1.74
N ILE A 421 -14.37 8.65 -1.85
CA ILE A 421 -14.33 7.22 -1.59
C ILE A 421 -14.57 6.89 -0.11
N ALA A 422 -14.00 7.69 0.81
CA ALA A 422 -14.19 7.52 2.23
C ALA A 422 -15.68 7.64 2.61
N LEU A 423 -16.35 8.69 2.12
CA LEU A 423 -17.77 8.92 2.35
C LEU A 423 -18.65 7.84 1.73
N TYR A 424 -18.31 7.35 0.53
CA TYR A 424 -19.03 6.24 -0.10
C TYR A 424 -19.02 5.00 0.80
N PHE A 425 -17.86 4.59 1.32
CA PHE A 425 -17.76 3.40 2.19
C PHE A 425 -18.45 3.59 3.54
N ILE A 426 -18.33 4.77 4.16
CA ILE A 426 -19.02 5.08 5.42
C ILE A 426 -20.54 4.96 5.26
N ILE A 427 -21.09 5.57 4.20
CA ILE A 427 -22.54 5.56 3.94
C ILE A 427 -22.99 4.16 3.52
N LYS A 428 -22.24 3.47 2.66
CA LYS A 428 -22.52 2.08 2.27
C LYS A 428 -22.60 1.17 3.49
N ASN A 429 -21.61 1.22 4.37
CA ASN A 429 -21.58 0.39 5.58
C ASN A 429 -22.76 0.71 6.50
N ARG A 430 -23.15 1.98 6.61
CA ARG A 430 -24.34 2.39 7.36
C ARG A 430 -25.61 1.81 6.76
N ILE A 431 -25.81 1.90 5.45
CA ILE A 431 -26.97 1.33 4.76
C ILE A 431 -27.03 -0.20 4.95
N MET A 432 -25.89 -0.90 4.83
CA MET A 432 -25.82 -2.35 5.03
C MET A 432 -26.17 -2.77 6.46
N ARG A 433 -25.71 -2.03 7.47
CA ARG A 433 -26.13 -2.28 8.87
C ARG A 433 -27.63 -2.11 9.04
N MET A 434 -28.21 -1.09 8.41
CA MET A 434 -29.65 -0.86 8.47
C MET A 434 -30.46 -1.91 7.71
N ALA A 435 -29.95 -2.39 6.58
CA ALA A 435 -30.55 -3.50 5.83
C ALA A 435 -30.70 -4.75 6.71
N SER A 436 -29.62 -5.14 7.40
CA SER A 436 -29.65 -6.26 8.32
C SER A 436 -30.64 -6.07 9.48
N LEU A 437 -30.76 -4.85 10.03
CA LEU A 437 -31.76 -4.55 11.06
C LEU A 437 -33.20 -4.69 10.53
N VAL A 438 -33.46 -4.23 9.31
CA VAL A 438 -34.80 -4.36 8.69
C VAL A 438 -35.14 -5.83 8.46
N GLU A 439 -34.19 -6.63 7.97
CA GLU A 439 -34.39 -8.07 7.76
C GLU A 439 -34.73 -8.80 9.07
N VAL A 440 -33.99 -8.52 10.16
CA VAL A 440 -34.24 -9.12 11.47
C VAL A 440 -35.62 -8.75 12.02
N GLU A 441 -35.99 -7.47 11.97
CA GLU A 441 -37.28 -6.99 12.47
C GLU A 441 -38.47 -7.52 11.66
N VAL A 442 -38.31 -7.60 10.33
CA VAL A 442 -39.32 -8.19 9.44
C VAL A 442 -39.55 -9.66 9.80
N GLU A 443 -38.48 -10.45 9.96
CA GLU A 443 -38.62 -11.86 10.32
C GLU A 443 -39.18 -12.04 11.73
N GLU A 444 -38.76 -11.22 12.72
CA GLU A 444 -39.29 -11.28 14.09
C GLU A 444 -40.81 -11.06 14.12
N VAL A 445 -41.31 -10.08 13.37
CA VAL A 445 -42.76 -9.80 13.29
C VAL A 445 -43.50 -10.95 12.60
N ILE A 446 -42.94 -11.53 11.53
CA ILE A 446 -43.52 -12.70 10.86
C ILE A 446 -43.56 -13.91 11.79
N THR A 447 -42.47 -14.18 12.51
CA THR A 447 -42.39 -15.26 13.51
C THR A 447 -43.50 -15.09 14.54
N LYS A 448 -43.63 -13.92 15.18
CA LYS A 448 -44.69 -13.65 16.17
C LYS A 448 -46.09 -13.84 15.60
N LEU A 449 -46.37 -13.36 14.39
CA LEU A 449 -47.71 -13.44 13.81
C LEU A 449 -48.14 -14.87 13.45
N TYR A 450 -47.24 -15.69 12.94
CA TYR A 450 -47.57 -16.99 12.34
C TYR A 450 -47.21 -18.20 13.22
N LEU A 451 -46.36 -18.05 14.23
CA LEU A 451 -46.01 -19.13 15.17
C LEU A 451 -46.85 -19.05 16.45
N ASP A 452 -47.00 -17.88 17.09
CA ASP A 452 -47.85 -17.76 18.29
C ASP A 452 -49.32 -18.03 17.96
N SER A 453 -49.78 -17.64 16.75
CA SER A 453 -51.16 -17.94 16.30
C SER A 453 -51.44 -19.42 16.02
N LYS A 454 -50.41 -20.27 15.93
CA LYS A 454 -50.56 -21.72 15.86
C LYS A 454 -50.67 -22.36 17.24
N GLU A 455 -50.01 -21.82 18.26
CA GLU A 455 -50.11 -22.31 19.63
C GLU A 455 -51.50 -22.04 20.23
N GLU A 456 -52.05 -20.83 20.06
CA GLU A 456 -53.42 -20.50 20.53
C GLU A 456 -54.49 -21.40 19.90
N LYS A 457 -54.37 -21.74 18.61
CA LYS A 457 -55.34 -22.62 17.94
C LYS A 457 -55.29 -24.06 18.44
N HIS A 458 -54.11 -24.57 18.78
CA HIS A 458 -53.98 -25.90 19.34
C HIS A 458 -54.48 -25.99 20.78
N GLU A 459 -54.41 -24.90 21.54
CA GLU A 459 -54.89 -24.85 22.93
C GLU A 459 -56.43 -24.74 23.02
N THR A 460 -57.10 -24.15 22.02
CA THR A 460 -58.58 -24.13 21.94
C THR A 460 -59.23 -25.40 21.38
N GLU A 461 -58.46 -26.32 20.79
CA GLU A 461 -58.96 -27.60 20.26
C GLU A 461 -58.75 -28.80 21.20
N LEU A 462 -58.14 -28.58 22.37
CA LEU A 462 -58.01 -29.50 23.51
C LEU A 462 -59.02 -29.17 24.60
#